data_AF-A0A0R1VV74-F1
#
_entry.id   AF-A0A0R1VV74-F1
#
_cell.length_a   1.000
_cell.length_b   1.000
_cell.length_c   1.000
_cell.angle_alpha   90.00
_cell.angle_beta   90.00
_cell.angle_gamma   90.00
#
_symmetry.space_group_name_H-M   'P 1'
#
loop_
_entity.id
_entity.type
_entity.pdbx_description
1 polymer ?
#
loop_
_entity_poly.entity_id
_entity_poly.type
_entity_poly.pdbx_seq_one_letter_code
_entity_poly.pdbx_strand_id
1 'polypeptide(L)' 'MLAFDLQLGCIVLPKSDNVSEMKENVDIDFEISEEDMANLIKLKENTQDMSV' A
#
# COMPACT_ATOMS: atom_id res chain seq x y z
N MET A 1 -0.57 1.46 2.37
CA MET A 1 -0.62 0.90 1.00
C MET A 1 0.76 0.70 0.38
N LEU A 2 1.78 1.51 0.71
CA LEU A 2 3.11 1.36 0.11
C LEU A 2 3.74 -0.03 0.30
N ALA A 3 3.68 -0.59 1.51
CA ALA A 3 4.13 -1.97 1.79
C ALA A 3 3.40 -3.03 0.94
N PHE A 4 2.09 -2.86 0.77
CA PHE A 4 1.24 -3.77 0.01
C PHE A 4 1.64 -3.82 -1.46
N ASP A 5 1.77 -2.65 -2.10
CA ASP A 5 2.17 -2.57 -3.50
C ASP A 5 3.63 -3.04 -3.71
N LEU A 6 4.53 -2.76 -2.74
CA LEU A 6 5.90 -3.28 -2.76
C LEU A 6 5.93 -4.82 -2.72
N GLN A 7 5.11 -5.45 -1.88
CA GLN A 7 5.04 -6.91 -1.75
C GLN A 7 4.35 -7.60 -2.93
N LEU A 8 3.51 -6.87 -3.67
CA LEU A 8 2.99 -7.31 -4.97
C LEU A 8 4.04 -7.27 -6.09
N GLY A 9 5.25 -6.77 -5.82
CA GLY A 9 6.31 -6.57 -6.80
C GLY A 9 6.18 -5.28 -7.61
N CYS A 10 5.35 -4.33 -7.17
CA CYS A 10 5.21 -3.02 -7.80
C CYS A 10 6.23 -2.02 -7.24
N ILE A 11 6.72 -1.13 -8.11
CA ILE A 11 7.51 0.03 -7.67
C ILE A 11 6.53 1.13 -7.24
N VAL A 12 6.60 1.55 -5.98
CA VAL A 12 5.78 2.64 -5.43
C VAL A 12 6.50 3.98 -5.47
N LEU A 13 5.77 5.02 -5.87
CA LEU A 13 6.25 6.41 -5.89
C LEU A 13 5.31 7.30 -5.06
N PRO A 14 5.44 7.30 -3.71
CA PRO A 14 4.59 8.11 -2.85
C PRO A 14 4.81 9.60 -3.11
N LYS A 15 3.71 10.34 -3.34
CA LYS A 15 3.73 11.81 -3.31
C LYS A 15 3.59 12.28 -1.87
N SER A 16 4.54 13.08 -1.39
CA SER A 16 4.37 13.88 -0.18
C SER A 16 5.18 15.17 -0.28
N ASP A 17 4.63 16.21 0.32
CA ASP A 17 5.15 17.57 0.49
C ASP A 17 5.46 17.87 1.97
N ASN A 18 5.17 16.93 2.86
CA ASN A 18 5.39 17.01 4.29
C ASN A 18 6.57 16.11 4.71
N VAL A 19 7.57 16.69 5.37
CA VAL A 19 8.80 15.99 5.76
C VAL A 19 8.54 14.83 6.72
N SER A 20 7.51 14.90 7.57
CA SER A 20 7.17 13.80 8.49
C SER A 20 6.63 12.60 7.72
N GLU A 21 5.69 12.84 6.80
CA GLU A 21 5.10 11.81 5.94
C GLU A 21 6.14 11.20 5.00
N MET A 22 7.08 12.00 4.48
CA MET A 22 8.18 11.48 3.66
C MET A 22 9.04 10.46 4.42
N LYS A 23 9.28 10.69 5.72
CA LYS A 23 10.02 9.74 6.55
C LYS A 23 9.21 8.47 6.80
N GLU A 24 7.95 8.61 7.20
CA GLU A 24 7.06 7.48 7.46
C GLU A 24 6.81 6.63 6.20
N ASN A 25 6.75 7.26 5.03
CA ASN A 25 6.59 6.56 3.74
C ASN A 25 7.83 5.75 3.32
N VAL A 26 9.01 6.04 3.87
CA VAL A 26 10.24 5.29 3.61
C VAL A 26 10.48 4.25 4.71
N ASP A 27 10.04 4.53 5.93
CA ASP A 27 10.21 3.69 7.11
C ASP A 27 9.18 2.55 7.16
N ILE A 28 9.25 1.66 6.17
CA ILE A 28 8.34 0.53 5.99
C ILE A 28 9.15 -0.76 6.16
N ASP A 29 9.58 -1.03 7.39
CA ASP A 29 10.38 -2.21 7.76
C ASP A 29 9.51 -3.33 8.37
N PHE A 30 8.36 -3.60 7.76
CA PHE A 30 7.44 -4.65 8.21
C PHE A 30 6.90 -5.47 7.05
N GLU A 31 6.50 -6.71 7.35
CA GLU A 31 5.91 -7.63 6.39
C GLU A 31 4.41 -7.81 6.69
N ILE A 32 3.57 -7.66 5.66
CA ILE A 32 2.14 -7.98 5.76
C ILE A 32 1.99 -9.51 5.75
N SER A 33 1.17 -10.05 6.64
CA SER A 33 0.89 -11.49 6.68
C SER A 33 0.13 -11.94 5.42
N GLU A 34 0.27 -13.22 5.03
CA GLU A 34 -0.45 -13.75 3.87
C GLU A 34 -1.98 -13.63 3.99
N GLU A 35 -2.51 -13.78 5.21
CA GLU A 35 -3.94 -13.63 5.49
C GLU A 35 -4.41 -12.18 5.29
N ASP A 36 -3.66 -11.22 5.83
CA ASP A 36 -3.96 -9.80 5.67
C ASP A 36 -3.81 -9.38 4.20
N MET A 37 -2.82 -9.91 3.49
CA MET A 37 -2.60 -9.68 2.08
C MET A 37 -3.81 -10.10 1.25
N ALA A 38 -4.36 -11.29 1.52
CA ALA A 38 -5.56 -11.78 0.85
C ALA A 38 -6.79 -10.91 1.14
N ASN A 39 -6.92 -10.39 2.35
CA ASN A 39 -8.00 -9.47 2.71
C ASN A 39 -7.85 -8.10 2.02
N LEU A 40 -6.63 -7.58 1.92
CA LEU A 40 -6.34 -6.32 1.22
C LEU A 40 -6.60 -6.41 -0.29
N ILE A 41 -6.29 -7.54 -0.93
CA ILE A 41 -6.60 -7.79 -2.35
C ILE A 41 -8.13 -7.73 -2.57
N LYS A 42 -8.91 -8.43 -1.74
CA LYS A 42 -10.38 -8.41 -1.84
C LYS A 42 -10.97 -7.01 -1.67
N LEU A 43 -10.41 -6.20 -0.77
CA LEU A 43 -10.83 -4.81 -0.57
C LEU A 43 -10.55 -3.93 -1.80
N LYS A 44 -9.40 -4.13 -2.45
CA LYS A 44 -9.04 -3.43 -3.70
C LYS A 44 -10.02 -3.77 -4.83
N GLU A 45 -10.35 -5.05 -5.00
CA GLU A 45 -11.31 -5.52 -6.03
C GLU A 45 -12.68 -4.85 -5.85
N ASN A 46 -13.19 -4.79 -4.62
CA ASN A 46 -14.47 -4.15 -4.30
C ASN A 46 -14.49 -2.63 -4.50
N THR A 47 -13.32 -1.98 -4.52
CA THR A 47 -13.23 -0.52 -4.68
C THR A 47 -13.16 -0.10 -6.15
N GLN A 48 -12.72 -0.97 -7.07
CA GLN A 48 -12.72 -0.67 -8.51
C GLN A 48 -14.13 -0.55 -9.12
N ASP A 49 -15.16 -1.13 -8.49
CA ASP A 49 -16.55 -0.99 -8.91
C ASP A 49 -17.19 0.37 -8.55
N MET A 50 -16.48 1.23 -7.78
CA MET A 50 -16.94 2.57 -7.39
C MET A 50 -16.22 3.70 -8.16
N SER A 51 -15.87 3.45 -9.42
CA SER A 51 -15.46 4.47 -10.38
C SER A 51 -16.70 5.04 -11.09
N VAL A 52 -17.36 6.02 -10.46
CA VAL A 52 -18.33 6.94 -11.11
C VAL A 52 -17.64 8.27 -11.42
#